data_AF-A0A8S1KQZ5-F1
#
_entry.id   AF-A0A8S1KQZ5-F1
#
_cell.length_a   1.000
_cell.length_b   1.000
_cell.length_c   1.000
_cell.angle_alpha   90.00
_cell.angle_beta   90.00
_cell.angle_gamma   90.00
#
_symmetry.space_group_name_H-M   'P 1'
#
loop_
_entity.id
_entity.type
_entity.pdbx_description
1 polymer ?
#
loop_
_entity_poly.entity_id
_entity_poly.type
_entity_poly.pdbx_seq_one_letter_code
_entity_poly.pdbx_strand_id
1 'polypeptide(L)'
;MHTKHPVSVLKKKVDERIEYKIKWNTGSITYEPMVELTPEMLIIVSQWELQEHQKKNMKSNEKINQKRNKIIEEQQKQRMEIEKPKVLPHKERSSEKGYVKSLRKNDGRIEFWIYIHEEGIERWVSLEELKNRMPIALCDFLLQKVKFGGK
;
A
#
# COMPACT_ATOMS: atom_id res chain seq x y z
N MET A 1 26.85 -5.81 38.50
CA MET A 1 26.59 -6.48 37.20
C MET A 1 26.27 -5.41 36.19
N HIS A 2 27.05 -5.26 35.11
CA HIS A 2 26.73 -4.30 34.06
C HIS A 2 25.67 -4.91 33.14
N THR A 3 24.44 -4.42 33.25
CA THR A 3 23.32 -4.86 32.43
C THR A 3 23.58 -4.46 30.98
N LYS A 4 23.68 -5.47 30.11
CA LYS A 4 23.97 -5.30 28.68
C LYS A 4 22.65 -4.96 27.97
N HIS A 5 22.53 -3.72 27.49
CA HIS A 5 21.33 -3.26 26.77
C HIS A 5 21.67 -2.88 25.33
N PRO A 6 20.76 -3.18 24.38
CA PRO A 6 20.95 -2.85 22.98
C PRO A 6 20.87 -1.32 22.80
N VAL A 7 21.77 -0.75 22.00
CA VAL A 7 21.85 0.71 21.77
C VAL A 7 21.43 1.08 20.37
N SER A 8 21.93 0.37 19.37
CA SER A 8 21.59 0.67 17.98
C SER A 8 21.75 -0.52 17.05
N VAL A 9 21.01 -0.48 15.95
CA VAL A 9 21.17 -1.41 14.82
C VAL A 9 22.08 -0.76 13.79
N LEU A 10 23.10 -1.50 13.36
CA LEU A 10 24.10 -1.03 12.40
C LEU A 10 23.77 -1.49 10.98
N LYS A 11 23.26 -2.72 10.84
CA LYS A 11 23.01 -3.34 9.54
C LYS A 11 22.00 -4.48 9.67
N LYS A 12 21.14 -4.61 8.65
CA LYS A 12 20.35 -5.81 8.39
C LYS A 12 21.07 -6.68 7.34
N LYS A 13 21.18 -7.97 7.59
CA LYS A 13 21.66 -8.99 6.64
C LYS A 13 20.52 -9.93 6.32
N VAL A 14 20.32 -10.23 5.04
CA VAL A 14 19.27 -11.13 4.57
C VAL A 14 19.93 -12.10 3.61
N ASP A 15 20.35 -13.24 4.14
CA ASP A 15 20.85 -14.38 3.37
C ASP A 15 19.80 -15.51 3.45
N GLU A 16 20.07 -16.57 4.22
CA GLU A 16 19.11 -17.64 4.52
C GLU A 16 18.10 -17.26 5.62
N ARG A 17 18.51 -16.36 6.53
CA ARG A 17 17.70 -15.81 7.62
C ARG A 17 17.98 -14.32 7.80
N ILE A 18 17.03 -13.63 8.42
CA ILE A 18 17.16 -12.20 8.72
C ILE A 18 17.98 -12.04 10.00
N GLU A 19 19.12 -11.37 9.91
CA GLU A 19 20.00 -11.07 11.04
C GLU A 19 20.24 -9.56 11.16
N TYR A 20 20.30 -9.08 12.40
CA TYR A 20 20.58 -7.68 12.71
C TYR A 20 21.91 -7.56 13.45
N LYS A 21 22.77 -6.67 12.97
CA LYS A 21 24.01 -6.31 13.63
C LYS A 21 23.71 -5.26 14.71
N ILE A 22 23.77 -5.65 15.98
CA ILE A 22 23.37 -4.82 17.11
C ILE A 22 24.60 -4.37 17.90
N LYS A 23 24.68 -3.07 18.15
CA LYS A 23 25.67 -2.46 19.04
C LYS A 23 25.10 -2.38 20.44
N TRP A 24 25.88 -2.82 21.42
CA TRP A 24 25.52 -2.80 22.84
C TRP A 24 26.15 -1.60 23.55
N ASN A 25 25.59 -1.25 24.71
CA ASN A 25 26.13 -0.20 25.58
C ASN A 25 27.57 -0.47 26.03
N THR A 26 27.96 -1.74 26.11
CA THR A 26 29.33 -2.17 26.42
C THR A 26 30.33 -1.94 25.28
N GLY A 27 29.89 -1.43 24.13
CA GLY A 27 30.72 -1.27 22.93
C GLY A 27 30.89 -2.54 22.10
N SER A 28 30.40 -3.68 22.60
CA SER A 28 30.37 -4.94 21.84
C SER A 28 29.36 -4.88 20.69
N ILE A 29 29.60 -5.70 19.66
CA ILE A 29 28.70 -5.83 18.50
C ILE A 29 28.42 -7.31 18.28
N THR A 30 27.15 -7.67 18.18
CA THR A 30 26.72 -9.06 17.88
C THR A 30 25.78 -9.09 16.69
N TYR A 31 25.64 -10.27 16.10
CA TYR A 31 24.66 -10.55 15.06
C TYR A 31 23.58 -11.42 15.68
N GLU A 32 22.35 -10.93 15.65
CA GLU A 32 21.23 -11.56 16.32
C GLU A 32 20.17 -11.87 15.27
N PRO A 33 19.74 -13.14 15.12
CA PRO A 33 18.69 -13.48 14.18
C PRO A 33 17.35 -12.90 14.65
N MET A 34 16.46 -12.58 13.70
CA MET A 34 15.18 -11.93 13.98
C MET A 34 14.32 -12.70 15.01
N VAL A 35 14.47 -14.02 15.04
CA VAL A 35 13.72 -14.95 15.93
C VAL A 35 14.19 -14.86 17.38
N GLU A 36 15.45 -14.47 17.62
CA GLU A 36 16.07 -14.43 18.95
C GLU A 36 16.12 -13.00 19.53
N LEU A 37 15.48 -12.04 18.87
CA LEU A 37 15.45 -10.65 19.33
C LEU A 37 14.58 -10.52 20.59
N THR A 38 15.16 -9.92 21.63
CA THR A 38 14.40 -9.52 22.82
C THR A 38 13.44 -8.36 22.49
N PRO A 39 12.39 -8.12 23.30
CA PRO A 39 11.47 -7.00 23.10
C PRO A 39 12.16 -5.63 22.99
N GLU A 40 13.21 -5.39 23.80
CA GLU A 40 14.00 -4.14 23.72
C GLU A 40 14.70 -3.99 22.37
N MET A 41 15.23 -5.09 21.82
CA MET A 41 15.91 -5.11 20.53
C MET A 41 14.93 -4.87 19.38
N LEU A 42 13.72 -5.42 19.46
CA LEU A 42 12.68 -5.25 18.44
C LEU A 42 12.25 -3.79 18.27
N ILE A 43 12.18 -3.02 19.36
CA ILE A 43 11.85 -1.58 19.30
C ILE A 43 12.92 -0.82 18.50
N ILE A 44 14.20 -1.10 18.78
CA ILE A 44 15.32 -0.43 18.12
C ILE A 44 15.41 -0.85 16.65
N VAL A 45 15.19 -2.13 16.35
CA VAL A 45 15.11 -2.66 14.98
C VAL A 45 13.98 -1.99 14.20
N SER A 46 12.78 -1.89 14.77
CA SER A 46 11.64 -1.25 14.13
C SER A 46 11.92 0.22 13.79
N GLN A 47 12.49 0.97 14.72
CA GLN A 47 12.85 2.37 14.49
C GLN A 47 13.91 2.52 13.39
N TRP A 48 14.92 1.64 13.38
CA TRP A 48 15.96 1.63 12.36
C TRP A 48 15.39 1.31 10.97
N GLU A 49 14.51 0.31 10.86
CA GLU A 49 13.89 -0.07 9.58
C GLU A 49 13.00 1.06 9.02
N LEU A 50 12.26 1.75 9.88
CA LEU A 50 11.46 2.92 9.49
C LEU A 50 12.36 4.04 8.91
N GLN A 51 13.49 4.33 9.55
CA GLN A 51 14.45 5.34 9.06
C GLN A 51 15.09 4.93 7.74
N GLU A 52 15.48 3.67 7.57
CA GLU A 52 16.05 3.17 6.32
C GLU A 52 15.04 3.21 5.17
N HIS A 53 13.76 2.90 5.44
CA HIS A 53 12.70 2.99 4.44
C HIS A 53 12.46 4.45 4.02
N GLN A 54 12.44 5.39 4.96
CA GLN A 54 12.34 6.83 4.65
C GLN A 54 13.52 7.32 3.80
N LYS A 55 14.77 6.96 4.15
CA LYS A 55 15.96 7.33 3.37
C LYS A 55 15.92 6.77 1.94
N LYS A 56 15.47 5.54 1.75
CA LYS A 56 15.31 4.94 0.41
C LYS A 56 14.27 5.70 -0.41
N ASN A 57 13.15 6.09 0.21
CA ASN A 57 12.09 6.86 -0.46
C ASN A 57 12.48 8.31 -0.76
N MET A 58 13.35 8.93 0.07
CA MET A 58 13.89 10.27 -0.25
C MET A 58 14.87 10.23 -1.43
N LYS A 59 15.75 9.22 -1.51
CA LYS A 59 16.69 9.05 -2.64
C LYS A 59 15.99 8.77 -3.97
N SER A 60 14.82 8.13 -3.98
CA SER A 60 14.01 7.96 -5.19
C SER A 60 13.35 9.26 -5.67
N ASN A 61 13.12 10.23 -4.79
CA ASN A 61 12.52 11.51 -5.14
C ASN A 61 13.52 12.51 -5.75
N GLU A 62 14.82 12.41 -5.42
CA GLU A 62 15.84 13.33 -5.97
C GLU A 62 16.07 13.17 -7.48
N LYS A 63 15.90 11.95 -8.04
CA LYS A 63 16.00 11.73 -9.49
C LYS A 63 14.79 12.24 -10.29
N ILE A 64 13.65 12.48 -9.65
CA ILE A 64 12.43 12.99 -10.30
C ILE A 64 12.38 14.52 -10.25
N ASN A 65 13.05 15.14 -9.27
CA ASN A 65 12.98 16.59 -9.04
C ASN A 65 13.74 17.47 -10.04
N GLN A 66 14.76 16.96 -10.75
CA GLN A 66 15.47 17.80 -11.74
C GLN A 66 14.63 18.13 -12.99
N LYS A 67 13.60 17.35 -13.32
CA LYS A 67 12.67 17.68 -14.41
C LYS A 67 11.45 18.50 -13.97
N ARG A 68 11.15 18.56 -12.66
CA ARG A 68 9.95 19.21 -12.13
C ARG A 68 10.16 20.69 -11.76
N ASN A 69 11.39 21.08 -11.42
CA ASN A 69 11.67 22.45 -10.96
C ASN A 69 11.58 23.53 -12.05
N LYS A 70 11.64 23.18 -13.34
CA LYS A 70 11.43 24.16 -14.44
C LYS A 70 9.96 24.49 -14.73
N ILE A 71 9.01 23.70 -14.21
CA ILE A 71 7.57 23.87 -14.51
C ILE A 71 6.84 24.58 -13.36
N ILE A 72 7.43 24.63 -12.16
CA ILE A 72 6.77 25.12 -10.94
C ILE A 72 6.90 26.64 -10.76
N GLU A 73 7.98 27.28 -11.22
CA GLU A 73 8.15 28.74 -11.09
C GLU A 73 7.13 29.54 -11.89
N GLU A 74 6.65 29.03 -13.03
CA GLU A 74 5.71 29.74 -13.89
C GLU A 74 4.25 29.63 -13.39
N GLN A 75 3.90 28.56 -12.66
CA GLN A 75 2.55 28.34 -12.14
C GLN A 75 2.31 28.97 -10.74
N GLN A 76 3.36 29.29 -9.98
CA GLN A 76 3.21 29.83 -8.63
C GLN A 76 2.80 31.32 -8.58
N LYS A 77 2.83 32.06 -9.70
CA LYS A 77 2.36 33.46 -9.75
C LYS A 77 0.86 33.64 -9.97
N GLN A 78 0.08 32.58 -10.22
CA GLN A 78 -1.33 32.74 -10.64
C GLN A 78 -2.42 32.22 -9.71
N ARG A 79 -2.14 31.52 -8.60
CA ARG A 79 -3.24 31.01 -7.72
C ARG A 79 -2.87 30.99 -6.23
N MET A 80 -2.85 32.16 -5.61
CA MET A 80 -3.13 32.26 -4.17
C MET A 80 -4.64 32.42 -3.97
N GLU A 81 -5.33 31.29 -3.89
CA GLU A 81 -6.55 31.06 -3.09
C GLU A 81 -6.93 29.59 -3.30
N ILE A 82 -6.26 28.70 -2.57
CA ILE A 82 -6.70 27.32 -2.45
C ILE A 82 -7.68 27.32 -1.28
N GLU A 83 -8.98 27.47 -1.59
CA GLU A 83 -10.02 26.99 -0.69
C GLU A 83 -9.67 25.56 -0.28
N LYS A 84 -9.62 25.29 1.03
CA LYS A 84 -9.43 23.94 1.55
C LYS A 84 -10.42 23.03 0.83
N PRO A 85 -9.99 21.96 0.15
CA PRO A 85 -10.93 21.01 -0.44
C PRO A 85 -11.83 20.54 0.69
N LYS A 86 -13.14 20.83 0.59
CA LYS A 86 -14.15 20.25 1.48
C LYS A 86 -14.00 18.74 1.33
N VAL A 87 -13.38 18.12 2.33
CA VAL A 87 -13.35 16.67 2.45
C VAL A 87 -14.79 16.28 2.73
N LEU A 88 -15.55 16.02 1.67
CA LEU A 88 -16.87 15.42 1.82
C LEU A 88 -16.64 14.08 2.53
N PRO A 89 -17.33 13.81 3.65
CA PRO A 89 -17.23 12.52 4.30
C PRO A 89 -17.48 11.44 3.27
N HIS A 90 -16.63 10.42 3.24
CA HIS A 90 -16.86 9.26 2.39
C HIS A 90 -18.25 8.71 2.73
N LYS A 91 -19.15 8.77 1.75
CA LYS A 91 -20.48 8.17 1.87
C LYS A 91 -20.26 6.69 2.22
N GLU A 92 -20.90 6.21 3.28
CA GLU A 92 -20.83 4.80 3.64
C GLU A 92 -21.20 3.99 2.41
N ARG A 93 -20.30 3.09 2.00
CA ARG A 93 -20.52 2.25 0.82
C ARG A 93 -21.53 1.17 1.20
N SER A 94 -22.82 1.46 1.01
CA SER A 94 -23.86 0.43 0.98
C SER A 94 -23.57 -0.47 -0.24
N SER A 95 -22.88 -1.58 0.00
CA SER A 95 -22.61 -2.56 -1.06
C SER A 95 -23.68 -3.64 -0.93
N GLU A 96 -24.50 -3.80 -1.96
CA GLU A 96 -25.47 -4.89 -1.98
C GLU A 96 -24.72 -6.23 -2.00
N LYS A 97 -25.28 -7.22 -1.29
CA LYS A 97 -24.72 -8.57 -1.29
C LYS A 97 -25.06 -9.25 -2.61
N GLY A 98 -24.06 -9.70 -3.35
CA GLY A 98 -24.24 -10.38 -4.63
C GLY A 98 -22.92 -10.90 -5.19
N TYR A 99 -22.98 -11.50 -6.37
CA TYR A 99 -21.78 -11.95 -7.08
C TYR A 99 -21.90 -11.73 -8.60
N VAL A 100 -20.74 -11.56 -9.24
CA VAL A 100 -20.62 -11.42 -10.69
C VAL A 100 -20.29 -12.78 -11.28
N LYS A 101 -21.13 -13.25 -12.21
CA LYS A 101 -20.99 -14.58 -12.85
C LYS A 101 -20.16 -14.51 -14.12
N SER A 102 -20.40 -13.52 -14.97
CA SER A 102 -19.78 -13.44 -16.29
C SER A 102 -19.63 -12.00 -16.77
N LEU A 103 -18.76 -11.83 -17.76
CA LEU A 103 -18.52 -10.57 -18.46
C LEU A 103 -18.67 -10.81 -19.96
N ARG A 104 -19.42 -9.94 -20.64
CA ARG A 104 -19.47 -9.88 -22.09
C ARG A 104 -19.14 -8.48 -22.57
N LYS A 105 -18.57 -8.40 -23.78
CA LYS A 105 -18.37 -7.16 -24.50
C LYS A 105 -19.36 -7.12 -25.64
N ASN A 106 -20.25 -6.14 -25.64
CA ASN A 106 -21.29 -5.97 -26.66
C ASN A 106 -21.16 -4.55 -27.23
N ASP A 107 -20.93 -4.43 -28.54
CA ASP A 107 -20.80 -3.13 -29.25
C ASP A 107 -19.91 -2.09 -28.55
N GLY A 108 -18.77 -2.53 -28.03
CA GLY A 108 -17.81 -1.66 -27.34
C GLY A 108 -18.16 -1.34 -25.88
N ARG A 109 -19.33 -1.76 -25.39
CA ARG A 109 -19.74 -1.66 -23.99
C ARG A 109 -19.44 -2.95 -23.23
N ILE A 110 -19.06 -2.80 -21.96
CA ILE A 110 -18.80 -3.93 -21.06
C ILE A 110 -20.03 -4.13 -20.20
N GLU A 111 -20.57 -5.34 -20.26
CA GLU A 111 -21.72 -5.76 -19.47
C GLU A 111 -21.35 -6.96 -18.60
N PHE A 112 -21.94 -7.00 -17.41
CA PHE A 112 -21.71 -8.03 -16.41
C PHE A 112 -23.00 -8.75 -16.08
N TRP A 113 -22.96 -10.08 -16.03
CA TRP A 113 -24.06 -10.89 -15.53
C TRP A 113 -23.93 -10.98 -14.01
N ILE A 114 -24.89 -10.41 -13.29
CA ILE A 114 -24.85 -10.33 -11.83
C ILE A 114 -26.05 -11.04 -11.20
N TYR A 115 -25.84 -11.50 -9.98
CA TYR A 115 -26.89 -11.94 -9.08
C TYR A 115 -26.90 -11.08 -7.82
N ILE A 116 -28.05 -10.50 -7.48
CA ILE A 116 -28.26 -9.67 -6.30
C ILE A 116 -29.06 -10.50 -5.29
N HIS A 117 -28.51 -10.75 -4.10
CA HIS A 117 -29.19 -11.58 -3.08
C HIS A 117 -30.47 -10.94 -2.55
N GLU A 118 -30.53 -9.61 -2.48
CA GLU A 118 -31.71 -8.88 -1.97
C GLU A 118 -32.89 -8.92 -2.93
N GLU A 119 -32.64 -8.90 -4.25
CA GLU A 119 -33.69 -8.95 -5.27
C GLU A 119 -34.00 -10.38 -5.73
N GLY A 120 -33.04 -11.32 -5.59
CA GLY A 120 -33.17 -12.68 -6.12
C GLY A 120 -33.19 -12.73 -7.65
N ILE A 121 -32.74 -11.68 -8.33
CA ILE A 121 -32.79 -11.52 -9.79
C ILE A 121 -31.39 -11.65 -10.39
N GLU A 122 -31.33 -12.27 -11.58
CA GLU A 122 -30.14 -12.30 -12.44
C GLU A 122 -30.35 -11.42 -13.68
N ARG A 123 -29.43 -10.50 -13.94
CA ARG A 123 -29.51 -9.64 -15.12
C ARG A 123 -28.14 -9.17 -15.62
N TRP A 124 -28.11 -8.72 -16.87
CA TRP A 124 -26.99 -7.98 -17.44
C TRP A 124 -27.05 -6.53 -16.96
N VAL A 125 -25.95 -6.06 -16.38
CA VAL A 125 -25.79 -4.65 -15.96
C VAL A 125 -24.58 -4.03 -16.61
N SER A 126 -24.62 -2.71 -16.76
CA SER A 126 -23.48 -1.92 -17.23
C SER A 126 -22.38 -1.83 -16.16
N LEU A 127 -21.16 -1.54 -16.59
CA LEU A 127 -20.03 -1.30 -15.68
C LEU A 127 -20.31 -0.16 -14.68
N GLU A 128 -20.97 0.92 -15.12
CA GLU A 128 -21.25 2.09 -14.29
C GLU A 128 -22.25 1.76 -13.17
N GLU A 129 -23.31 1.03 -13.52
CA GLU A 129 -24.29 0.54 -12.56
C GLU A 129 -23.66 -0.41 -11.54
N LEU A 130 -22.83 -1.34 -12.01
CA LEU A 130 -22.17 -2.32 -11.14
C LEU A 130 -21.19 -1.68 -10.16
N LYS A 131 -20.43 -0.67 -10.61
CA LYS A 131 -19.52 0.10 -9.74
C LYS A 131 -20.28 0.81 -8.61
N ASN A 132 -21.49 1.27 -8.86
CA ASN A 132 -22.29 1.98 -7.87
C ASN A 132 -22.99 1.03 -6.89
N ARG A 133 -23.54 -0.10 -7.38
CA ARG A 133 -24.33 -1.03 -6.56
C ARG A 133 -23.49 -2.08 -5.82
N MET A 134 -22.54 -2.71 -6.51
CA MET A 134 -21.76 -3.83 -5.98
C MET A 134 -20.26 -3.73 -6.36
N PRO A 135 -19.56 -2.67 -5.92
CA PRO A 135 -18.15 -2.48 -6.26
C PRO A 135 -17.25 -3.60 -5.74
N ILE A 136 -17.58 -4.19 -4.58
CA ILE A 136 -16.79 -5.26 -3.96
C ILE A 136 -16.83 -6.53 -4.82
N ALA A 137 -18.02 -6.98 -5.21
CA ALA A 137 -18.19 -8.17 -6.05
C ALA A 137 -17.52 -8.04 -7.43
N LEU A 138 -17.50 -6.83 -7.99
CA LEU A 138 -16.77 -6.55 -9.24
C LEU A 138 -15.26 -6.71 -9.05
N CYS A 139 -14.69 -6.17 -7.96
CA CYS A 139 -13.28 -6.32 -7.66
C CYS A 139 -12.90 -7.79 -7.45
N ASP A 140 -13.68 -8.54 -6.68
CA ASP A 140 -13.43 -9.97 -6.44
C ASP A 140 -13.41 -10.77 -7.75
N PHE A 141 -14.39 -10.51 -8.63
CA PHE A 141 -14.43 -11.16 -9.94
C PHE A 141 -13.22 -10.81 -10.82
N LEU A 142 -12.81 -9.53 -10.85
CA LEU A 142 -11.65 -9.12 -11.64
C LEU A 142 -10.35 -9.70 -11.09
N LEU A 143 -10.17 -9.70 -9.77
CA LEU A 143 -9.00 -10.27 -9.10
C LEU A 143 -8.83 -11.76 -9.43
N GLN A 144 -9.91 -12.54 -9.50
CA GLN A 144 -9.87 -13.94 -9.94
C GLN A 144 -9.42 -14.11 -11.40
N LYS A 145 -9.62 -13.10 -12.25
CA LYS A 145 -9.21 -13.13 -13.67
C LYS A 145 -7.81 -12.58 -13.90
N VAL A 146 -7.22 -11.88 -12.93
CA VAL A 146 -5.82 -11.43 -12.99
C VAL A 146 -4.91 -12.65 -12.83
N LYS A 147 -4.34 -13.13 -13.94
CA LYS A 147 -3.21 -14.05 -13.89
C LYS A 147 -1.93 -13.24 -13.82
N PHE A 148 -1.19 -13.36 -12.72
CA PHE A 148 0.18 -12.86 -12.66
C PHE A 148 1.03 -13.77 -13.54
N GLY A 149 1.49 -13.25 -14.69
CA GLY A 149 2.42 -13.95 -15.57
C GLY A 149 3.79 -14.07 -14.90
N GLY A 150 3.96 -15.10 -14.07
CA GLY A 150 5.26 -15.52 -13.56
C GLY A 150 5.79 -16.66 -14.42
N LYS A 151 6.86 -16.39 -15.16
CA LYS A 151 7.88 -17.41 -15.42
C LYS A 151 8.76 -17.52 -14.17
#